data_AF-A0A3A5VW95-F1
#
_entry.id   AF-A0A3A5VW95-F1
#
_cell.length_a   1.000
_cell.length_b   1.000
_cell.length_c   1.000
_cell.angle_alpha   90.00
_cell.angle_beta   90.00
_cell.angle_gamma   90.00
#
_symmetry.space_group_name_H-M   'P 1'
#
loop_
_entity.id
_entity.type
_entity.pdbx_description
1 polymer ?
#
loop_
_entity_poly.entity_id
_entity_poly.type
_entity_poly.pdbx_seq_one_letter_code
_entity_poly.pdbx_strand_id
1 'polypeptide(L)'
;ADDPLSEGEVGKVGVSISTLEDMRELLAGIPLDKVSTSMTINAPAMILLAMYAVVAEEQGVSMDKISGTIQNDILKEYIARGTYVFPPGPSMRLITDIFEYCSEQIPKWNTISISGYHIREAGSTAVQELAFTISNALAYVES
;
A
#
# COMPACT_ATOMS: atom_id res chain seq x y z
N ALA A 1 -5.63 -16.98 -4.34
CA ALA A 1 -5.17 -17.90 -3.29
C ALA A 1 -4.94 -19.34 -3.80
N ASP A 2 -5.25 -19.61 -5.06
CA ASP A 2 -5.21 -20.90 -5.73
C ASP A 2 -4.06 -21.03 -6.75
N ASP A 3 -3.24 -19.97 -6.88
CA ASP A 3 -2.03 -20.02 -7.68
C ASP A 3 -1.04 -21.03 -7.06
N PRO A 4 -0.42 -21.92 -7.85
CA PRO A 4 0.56 -22.88 -7.34
C PRO A 4 1.72 -22.25 -6.55
N LEU A 5 2.13 -21.01 -6.89
CA LEU A 5 3.17 -20.28 -6.17
C LEU A 5 2.72 -19.78 -4.79
N SER A 6 1.41 -19.82 -4.50
CA SER A 6 0.83 -19.41 -3.22
C SER A 6 0.64 -20.58 -2.24
N GLU A 7 0.90 -21.82 -2.67
CA GLU A 7 0.77 -23.00 -1.81
C GLU A 7 1.63 -22.87 -0.54
N GLY A 8 1.02 -23.04 0.64
CA GLY A 8 1.70 -22.93 1.93
C GLY A 8 1.93 -21.51 2.44
N GLU A 9 1.61 -20.47 1.65
CA GLU A 9 1.78 -19.06 2.05
C GLU A 9 0.46 -18.33 2.35
N VAL A 10 -0.68 -18.87 1.89
CA VAL A 10 -2.02 -18.29 2.13
C VAL A 10 -2.32 -18.16 3.62
N GLY A 11 -2.56 -16.93 4.09
CA GLY A 11 -2.95 -16.65 5.48
C GLY A 11 -1.83 -16.76 6.52
N LYS A 12 -0.59 -17.06 6.09
CA LYS A 12 0.53 -17.38 7.01
C LYS A 12 1.11 -16.17 7.73
N VAL A 13 1.26 -15.05 7.03
CA VAL A 13 1.91 -13.82 7.54
C VAL A 13 1.00 -12.60 7.51
N GLY A 14 -0.30 -12.81 7.30
CA GLY A 14 -1.30 -11.77 7.19
C GLY A 14 -2.62 -12.30 6.65
N VAL A 15 -3.63 -11.43 6.59
CA VAL A 15 -4.93 -11.76 6.00
C VAL A 15 -4.79 -12.02 4.50
N SER A 16 -5.50 -13.03 3.98
CA SER A 16 -5.58 -13.29 2.54
C SER A 16 -6.75 -12.53 1.94
N ILE A 17 -6.46 -11.65 0.97
CA ILE A 17 -7.47 -10.93 0.20
C ILE A 17 -7.28 -11.32 -1.26
N SER A 18 -8.19 -12.16 -1.79
CA SER A 18 -8.19 -12.60 -3.19
C SER A 18 -9.31 -11.94 -3.99
N THR A 19 -10.37 -11.49 -3.32
CA THR A 19 -11.59 -10.94 -3.91
C THR A 19 -12.11 -9.75 -3.11
N LEU A 20 -13.07 -9.03 -3.68
CA LEU A 20 -13.80 -7.98 -2.97
C LEU A 20 -14.59 -8.54 -1.78
N GLU A 21 -15.05 -9.79 -1.84
CA GLU A 21 -15.79 -10.41 -0.71
C GLU A 21 -14.90 -10.55 0.53
N ASP A 22 -13.63 -10.90 0.36
CA ASP A 22 -12.67 -10.97 1.46
C ASP A 22 -12.47 -9.58 2.12
N MET A 23 -12.44 -8.52 1.30
CA MET A 23 -12.35 -7.14 1.81
C MET A 23 -13.62 -6.71 2.54
N ARG A 24 -14.80 -7.14 2.07
CA ARG A 24 -16.07 -6.91 2.77
C ARG A 24 -16.08 -7.56 4.14
N GLU A 25 -15.67 -8.83 4.21
CA GLU A 25 -15.58 -9.56 5.48
C GLU A 25 -14.58 -8.90 6.42
N LEU A 26 -13.40 -8.52 5.91
CA LEU A 26 -12.36 -7.84 6.70
C LEU A 26 -12.87 -6.52 7.32
N LEU A 27 -13.65 -5.74 6.58
CA LEU A 27 -14.13 -4.41 6.99
C LEU A 27 -15.54 -4.42 7.58
N ALA A 28 -16.14 -5.60 7.77
CA ALA A 28 -17.50 -5.74 8.26
C ALA A 28 -17.68 -5.10 9.65
N GLY A 29 -18.64 -4.17 9.75
CA GLY A 29 -18.97 -3.49 11.01
C GLY A 29 -17.97 -2.38 11.42
N ILE A 30 -16.94 -2.10 10.62
CA ILE A 30 -16.00 -1.00 10.87
C ILE A 30 -16.58 0.29 10.27
N PRO A 31 -16.79 1.36 11.05
CA PRO A 31 -17.27 2.64 10.51
C PRO A 31 -16.12 3.38 9.78
N LEU A 32 -16.02 3.20 8.47
CA LEU A 32 -14.90 3.70 7.65
C LEU A 32 -14.84 5.23 7.51
N ASP A 33 -15.88 5.95 7.94
CA ASP A 33 -15.92 7.42 8.06
C ASP A 33 -15.33 7.92 9.39
N LYS A 34 -15.08 7.03 10.36
CA LYS A 34 -14.62 7.35 11.72
C LYS A 34 -13.29 6.70 12.08
N VAL A 35 -12.92 5.63 11.40
CA VAL A 35 -11.68 4.89 11.63
C VAL A 35 -10.71 5.17 10.50
N SER A 36 -9.48 5.56 10.86
CA SER A 36 -8.38 5.65 9.90
C SER A 36 -7.72 4.28 9.78
N THR A 37 -7.57 3.78 8.55
CA THR A 37 -7.03 2.45 8.28
C THR A 37 -5.62 2.52 7.71
N SER A 38 -4.68 1.76 8.27
CA SER A 38 -3.32 1.63 7.72
C SER A 38 -3.14 0.25 7.08
N MET A 39 -2.77 0.22 5.80
CA MET A 39 -2.50 -0.98 5.04
C MET A 39 -1.02 -1.07 4.69
N THR A 40 -0.31 -2.03 5.32
CA THR A 40 1.11 -2.34 5.01
C THR A 40 1.21 -3.12 3.70
N ILE A 41 0.90 -2.46 2.58
CA ILE A 41 0.86 -3.04 1.25
C ILE A 41 1.64 -2.17 0.25
N ASN A 42 2.34 -2.81 -0.69
CA ASN A 42 3.20 -2.14 -1.68
C ASN A 42 2.79 -2.51 -3.11
N ALA A 43 3.34 -3.57 -3.72
CA ALA A 43 3.08 -3.88 -5.13
C ALA A 43 1.57 -3.98 -5.51
N PRO A 44 0.68 -4.60 -4.71
CA PRO A 44 -0.75 -4.62 -5.02
C PRO A 44 -1.55 -3.49 -4.36
N ALA A 45 -0.90 -2.40 -3.90
CA ALA A 45 -1.56 -1.33 -3.15
C ALA A 45 -2.70 -0.67 -3.92
N MET A 46 -2.55 -0.45 -5.22
CA MET A 46 -3.60 0.09 -6.08
C MET A 46 -4.87 -0.76 -6.03
N ILE A 47 -4.71 -2.09 -6.10
CA ILE A 47 -5.83 -3.03 -6.12
C ILE A 47 -6.53 -3.05 -4.75
N LEU A 48 -5.77 -3.12 -3.66
CA LEU A 48 -6.37 -3.14 -2.32
C LEU A 48 -7.01 -1.81 -1.94
N LEU A 49 -6.46 -0.67 -2.38
CA LEU A 49 -7.09 0.63 -2.20
C LEU A 49 -8.40 0.73 -2.99
N ALA A 50 -8.44 0.23 -4.22
CA ALA A 50 -9.67 0.18 -5.00
C ALA A 50 -10.74 -0.70 -4.33
N MET A 51 -10.38 -1.88 -3.82
CA MET A 51 -11.29 -2.74 -3.06
C MET A 51 -11.80 -2.05 -1.80
N TYR A 52 -10.91 -1.38 -1.04
CA TYR A 52 -11.27 -0.61 0.14
C TYR A 52 -12.28 0.50 -0.18
N ALA A 53 -12.04 1.25 -1.26
CA ALA A 53 -12.93 2.31 -1.73
C ALA A 53 -14.33 1.77 -2.09
N VAL A 54 -14.40 0.65 -2.81
CA VAL A 54 -15.69 0.01 -3.14
C VAL A 54 -16.44 -0.41 -1.88
N VAL A 55 -15.76 -1.01 -0.89
CA VAL A 55 -16.43 -1.39 0.37
C VAL A 55 -16.91 -0.16 1.15
N ALA A 56 -16.15 0.95 1.14
CA ALA A 56 -16.60 2.20 1.75
C ALA A 56 -17.86 2.75 1.06
N GLU A 57 -17.90 2.74 -0.26
CA GLU A 57 -19.09 3.14 -1.02
C GLU A 57 -20.31 2.27 -0.70
N GLU A 58 -20.13 0.94 -0.63
CA GLU A 58 -21.19 -0.02 -0.25
C GLU A 58 -21.72 0.23 1.17
N GLN A 59 -20.87 0.74 2.08
CA GLN A 59 -21.27 1.15 3.43
C GLN A 59 -21.91 2.56 3.48
N GLY A 60 -22.07 3.23 2.34
CA GLY A 60 -22.62 4.58 2.26
C GLY A 60 -21.64 5.68 2.70
N VAL A 61 -20.34 5.38 2.72
CA VAL A 61 -19.29 6.34 3.05
C VAL A 61 -18.73 6.92 1.76
N SER A 62 -18.85 8.24 1.61
CA SER A 62 -18.28 8.97 0.46
C SER A 62 -16.75 9.02 0.54
N MET A 63 -16.09 9.04 -0.61
CA MET A 63 -14.62 8.98 -0.71
C MET A 63 -13.90 10.14 0.02
N ASP A 64 -14.53 11.30 0.16
CA ASP A 64 -14.00 12.45 0.92
C ASP A 64 -13.99 12.23 2.44
N LYS A 65 -14.63 11.16 2.92
CA LYS A 65 -14.73 10.81 4.35
C LYS A 65 -13.80 9.68 4.78
N ILE A 66 -13.37 8.82 3.86
CA ILE A 66 -12.41 7.77 4.22
C ILE A 66 -11.04 8.38 4.48
N SER A 67 -10.33 7.85 5.46
CA SER A 67 -8.98 8.27 5.80
C SER A 67 -8.12 7.04 6.08
N GLY A 68 -6.84 7.14 5.80
CA GLY A 68 -5.96 6.01 5.95
C GLY A 68 -4.59 6.21 5.34
N THR A 69 -3.83 5.14 5.29
CA THR A 69 -2.49 5.10 4.71
C THR A 69 -2.28 3.77 4.01
N ILE A 70 -1.74 3.80 2.80
CA ILE A 70 -1.08 2.64 2.19
C ILE A 70 0.43 2.84 2.30
N GLN A 71 1.21 1.77 2.46
CA GLN A 71 2.66 1.92 2.50
C GLN A 71 3.21 2.38 1.16
N ASN A 72 2.86 1.70 0.06
CA ASN A 72 3.08 2.13 -1.32
C ASN A 72 4.51 2.59 -1.65
N ASP A 73 5.51 2.14 -0.90
CA ASP A 73 6.92 2.45 -1.13
C ASP A 73 7.54 1.27 -1.89
N ILE A 74 7.47 1.32 -3.22
CA ILE A 74 8.05 0.26 -4.05
C ILE A 74 9.59 0.30 -4.10
N LEU A 75 10.23 1.46 -3.92
CA LEU A 75 11.68 1.56 -4.07
C LEU A 75 12.41 0.75 -2.99
N LYS A 76 11.93 0.79 -1.74
CA LYS A 76 12.47 -0.06 -0.68
C LYS A 76 12.21 -1.56 -0.87
N GLU A 77 11.23 -1.95 -1.71
CA GLU A 77 11.03 -3.36 -2.06
C GLU A 77 12.21 -3.89 -2.88
N TYR A 78 12.72 -3.12 -3.83
CA TYR A 78 13.90 -3.52 -4.61
C TYR A 78 15.19 -3.49 -3.79
N ILE A 79 15.27 -2.60 -2.79
CA ILE A 79 16.47 -2.42 -1.97
C ILE A 79 16.58 -3.48 -0.88
N ALA A 80 15.47 -3.82 -0.20
CA ALA A 80 15.53 -4.53 1.08
C ALA A 80 14.51 -5.67 1.26
N ARG A 81 13.26 -5.50 0.83
CA ARG A 81 12.15 -6.38 1.27
C ARG A 81 11.72 -7.44 0.24
N GLY A 82 11.90 -7.18 -1.05
CA GLY A 82 11.72 -8.18 -2.11
C GLY A 82 10.28 -8.49 -2.53
N THR A 83 9.26 -7.72 -2.10
CA THR A 83 7.84 -7.98 -2.45
C THR A 83 7.34 -7.17 -3.66
N TYR A 84 8.22 -6.92 -4.63
CA TYR A 84 7.88 -6.28 -5.90
C TYR A 84 7.26 -7.29 -6.89
N VAL A 85 6.50 -6.79 -7.87
CA VAL A 85 5.86 -7.61 -8.91
C VAL A 85 6.34 -7.21 -10.30
N PHE A 86 6.32 -5.91 -10.62
CA PHE A 86 6.75 -5.39 -11.92
C PHE A 86 8.19 -4.87 -11.87
N PRO A 87 8.80 -4.47 -13.01
CA PRO A 87 10.05 -3.72 -13.00
C PRO A 87 9.87 -2.30 -12.40
N PRO A 88 10.98 -1.60 -12.05
CA PRO A 88 10.92 -0.30 -11.37
C PRO A 88 10.10 0.77 -12.09
N GLY A 89 10.30 0.97 -13.41
CA GLY A 89 9.62 2.01 -14.18
C GLY A 89 8.08 1.91 -14.14
N PRO A 90 7.49 0.78 -14.57
CA PRO A 90 6.04 0.56 -14.46
C PRO A 90 5.53 0.63 -13.02
N SER A 91 6.32 0.17 -12.04
CA SER A 91 5.91 0.26 -10.65
C SER A 91 5.83 1.70 -10.15
N MET A 92 6.83 2.52 -10.45
CA MET A 92 6.84 3.95 -10.09
C MET A 92 5.64 4.68 -10.68
N ARG A 93 5.28 4.38 -11.94
CA ARG A 93 4.06 4.89 -12.55
C ARG A 93 2.80 4.52 -11.75
N LEU A 94 2.66 3.27 -11.31
CA LEU A 94 1.50 2.87 -10.50
C LEU A 94 1.46 3.62 -9.16
N ILE A 95 2.61 3.93 -8.56
CA ILE A 95 2.67 4.76 -7.34
C ILE A 95 2.15 6.17 -7.62
N THR A 96 2.61 6.82 -8.68
CA THR A 96 2.20 8.20 -9.02
C THR A 96 0.77 8.28 -9.53
N ASP A 97 0.26 7.26 -10.24
CA ASP A 97 -1.16 7.16 -10.62
C ASP A 97 -2.05 7.14 -9.35
N ILE A 98 -1.62 6.50 -8.25
CA ILE A 98 -2.34 6.55 -6.96
C ILE A 98 -2.28 7.95 -6.34
N PHE A 99 -1.15 8.67 -6.49
CA PHE A 99 -1.01 10.04 -5.97
C PHE A 99 -2.01 10.96 -6.64
N GLU A 100 -2.07 10.93 -7.97
CA GLU A 100 -3.01 11.70 -8.78
C GLU A 100 -4.45 11.37 -8.37
N TYR A 101 -4.82 10.08 -8.40
CA TYR A 101 -6.18 9.65 -8.07
C TYR A 101 -6.63 10.09 -6.66
N CYS A 102 -5.80 9.87 -5.63
CA CYS A 102 -6.18 10.23 -4.27
C CYS A 102 -6.22 11.74 -4.05
N SER A 103 -5.40 12.52 -4.77
CA SER A 103 -5.41 13.98 -4.66
C SER A 103 -6.75 14.59 -5.05
N GLU A 104 -7.48 13.94 -5.96
CA GLU A 104 -8.79 14.39 -6.44
C GLU A 104 -9.96 13.68 -5.75
N GLN A 105 -9.87 12.35 -5.59
CA GLN A 105 -11.00 11.52 -5.21
C GLN A 105 -11.01 11.16 -3.72
N ILE A 106 -9.84 10.99 -3.10
CA ILE A 106 -9.70 10.53 -1.70
C ILE A 106 -8.75 11.45 -0.92
N PRO A 107 -9.11 12.74 -0.72
CA PRO A 107 -8.16 13.77 -0.27
C PRO A 107 -7.61 13.59 1.15
N LYS A 108 -8.19 12.69 1.95
CA LYS A 108 -7.72 12.36 3.31
C LYS A 108 -6.86 11.09 3.37
N TRP A 109 -6.51 10.54 2.22
CA TRP A 109 -5.66 9.35 2.13
C TRP A 109 -4.18 9.73 2.09
N ASN A 110 -3.37 9.15 2.97
CA ASN A 110 -1.93 9.22 2.87
C ASN A 110 -1.47 8.18 1.84
N THR A 111 -1.07 8.65 0.67
CA THR A 111 -0.82 7.81 -0.51
C THR A 111 0.47 7.03 -0.46
N ILE A 112 1.36 7.34 0.48
CA ILE A 112 2.63 6.66 0.66
C ILE A 112 3.14 6.82 2.10
N SER A 113 3.89 5.81 2.56
CA SER A 113 4.72 5.86 3.76
C SER A 113 6.15 5.46 3.39
N ILE A 114 6.98 6.48 3.13
CA ILE A 114 8.38 6.30 2.72
C ILE A 114 9.17 5.70 3.90
N SER A 115 9.74 4.52 3.71
CA SER A 115 10.07 3.59 4.78
C SER A 115 11.55 3.24 4.88
N GLY A 116 12.22 3.74 5.92
CA GLY A 116 13.58 3.33 6.29
C GLY A 116 13.66 2.02 7.08
N TYR A 117 12.57 1.64 7.77
CA TYR A 117 12.53 0.48 8.66
C TYR A 117 13.07 -0.81 8.01
N HIS A 118 12.59 -1.16 6.82
CA HIS A 118 13.02 -2.39 6.14
C HIS A 118 14.47 -2.32 5.66
N ILE A 119 14.93 -1.13 5.28
CA ILE A 119 16.32 -0.90 4.90
C ILE A 119 17.22 -1.09 6.13
N ARG A 120 16.76 -0.67 7.31
CA ARG A 120 17.46 -0.92 8.58
C ARG A 120 17.51 -2.40 8.93
N GLU A 121 16.37 -3.09 8.88
CA GLU A 121 16.27 -4.52 9.18
C GLU A 121 17.09 -5.40 8.21
N ALA A 122 17.29 -4.95 6.98
CA ALA A 122 18.19 -5.60 6.02
C ALA A 122 19.70 -5.42 6.34
N GLY A 123 20.04 -4.71 7.42
CA GLY A 123 21.41 -4.59 7.92
C GLY A 123 22.13 -3.27 7.60
N SER A 124 21.40 -2.23 7.20
CA SER A 124 22.00 -0.92 6.95
C SER A 124 22.43 -0.18 8.23
N THR A 125 23.42 0.70 8.09
CA THR A 125 23.79 1.68 9.11
C THR A 125 22.74 2.80 9.21
N ALA A 126 22.78 3.60 10.28
CA ALA A 126 21.81 4.69 10.47
C ALA A 126 21.94 5.77 9.37
N VAL A 127 23.18 5.99 8.90
CA VAL A 127 23.46 6.93 7.80
C VAL A 127 22.86 6.41 6.50
N GLN A 128 22.98 5.11 6.22
CA GLN A 128 22.39 4.49 5.03
C GLN A 128 20.87 4.48 5.07
N GLU A 129 20.27 4.12 6.22
CA GLU A 129 18.82 4.20 6.41
C GLU A 129 18.29 5.59 6.08
N LEU A 130 18.89 6.63 6.68
CA LEU A 130 18.49 8.01 6.43
C LEU A 130 18.70 8.40 4.96
N ALA A 131 19.90 8.14 4.42
CA ALA A 131 20.24 8.52 3.05
C ALA A 131 19.30 7.86 2.03
N PHE A 132 19.11 6.54 2.11
CA PHE A 132 18.28 5.81 1.14
C PHE A 132 16.80 6.17 1.27
N THR A 133 16.30 6.36 2.50
CA THR A 133 14.89 6.78 2.71
C THR A 133 14.62 8.15 2.10
N ILE A 134 15.51 9.12 2.32
CA ILE A 134 15.37 10.46 1.75
C ILE A 134 15.60 10.44 0.23
N SER A 135 16.53 9.64 -0.29
CA SER A 135 16.71 9.47 -1.73
C SER A 135 15.47 8.88 -2.40
N ASN A 136 14.81 7.89 -1.79
CA ASN A 136 13.53 7.38 -2.28
C ASN A 136 12.45 8.47 -2.28
N ALA A 137 12.38 9.28 -1.21
CA ALA A 137 11.45 10.40 -1.14
C ALA A 137 11.62 11.39 -2.29
N LEU A 138 12.87 11.77 -2.59
CA LEU A 138 13.18 12.66 -3.71
C LEU A 138 12.75 12.05 -5.05
N ALA A 139 13.04 10.77 -5.27
CA ALA A 139 12.63 10.07 -6.49
C ALA A 139 11.10 10.07 -6.67
N TYR A 140 10.32 9.91 -5.59
CA TYR A 140 8.86 9.99 -5.66
C TYR A 140 8.34 11.39 -5.99
N VAL A 141 9.03 12.44 -5.55
CA VAL A 141 8.66 13.83 -5.84
C VAL A 141 9.02 14.22 -7.29
N GLU A 142 10.08 13.65 -7.84
CA GLU A 142 10.56 13.94 -9.20
C GLU A 142 9.81 13.18 -10.31
N SER A 143 9.10 12.10 -9.97
CA SER A 143 8.47 11.17 -10.92
C SER A 143 7.11 11.61 -11.45
#